data_AF-A0A2V8DFF6-F1
#
_entry.id   AF-A0A2V8DFF6-F1
#
_cell.length_a   1.000
_cell.length_b   1.000
_cell.length_c   1.000
_cell.angle_alpha   90.00
_cell.angle_beta   90.00
_cell.angle_gamma   90.00
#
_symmetry.space_group_name_H-M   'P 1'
#
loop_
_entity.id
_entity.type
_entity.pdbx_description
1 polymer ?
#
loop_
_entity_poly.entity_id
_entity_poly.type
_entity_poly.pdbx_seq_one_letter_code
_entity_poly.pdbx_strand_id
1 'polypeptide(L)'
;MNRRKFSLLLGTAAAAWPRRAYAQQGGQQAAQQQKAAPGNPVPRLDWLARHKEPILEPGLPIIDPHHHLWQRPGWRYLLEDLLADTGSGHNIVATVYMEASSMYRDRGPEEMRPVGEVEFANGVAAMCGSGVFGKTRVASGIVGHADLMLGSRVEPVLTALMRAGGDRFRGIRHGVSWEAEAVTLRPNPLTHAGMLADKKFREGVAVVGRLNLSYDVSLYHTQIGEVADLASALPNTRIVLNHVGGVLGLGS
;
A
#
# COMPACT_ATOMS: atom_id res chain seq x y z
N MET A 1 53.82 -10.76 -30.26
CA MET A 1 54.44 -10.56 -31.59
C MET A 1 53.57 -11.29 -32.62
N ASN A 2 53.15 -10.60 -33.69
CA ASN A 2 52.35 -11.04 -34.87
C ASN A 2 50.91 -11.52 -34.62
N ARG A 3 49.86 -10.74 -34.93
CA ARG A 3 49.36 -10.22 -36.23
C ARG A 3 49.18 -11.30 -37.30
N ARG A 4 47.93 -11.67 -37.59
CA ARG A 4 47.41 -11.79 -38.96
C ARG A 4 45.97 -11.28 -39.02
N LYS A 5 45.80 -10.16 -39.71
CA LYS A 5 44.53 -9.68 -40.28
C LYS A 5 44.31 -10.41 -41.61
N PHE A 6 43.06 -10.72 -41.92
CA PHE A 6 42.58 -10.81 -43.30
C PHE A 6 41.22 -10.12 -43.35
N SER A 7 41.07 -9.21 -44.32
CA SER A 7 39.85 -8.48 -44.64
C SER A 7 39.60 -8.64 -46.14
N LEU A 8 38.36 -8.93 -46.55
CA LEU A 8 37.58 -8.33 -47.66
C LEU A 8 36.22 -9.08 -47.74
N LEU A 9 35.06 -8.44 -47.52
CA LEU A 9 34.12 -7.82 -48.49
C LEU A 9 33.68 -8.81 -49.60
N LEU A 10 32.44 -8.98 -50.05
CA LEU A 10 31.11 -8.35 -49.92
C LEU A 10 30.12 -9.34 -50.60
N GLY A 11 28.86 -9.43 -50.19
CA GLY A 11 27.88 -10.16 -51.00
C GLY A 11 26.55 -10.45 -50.30
N THR A 12 25.56 -9.63 -50.64
CA THR A 12 24.17 -9.61 -50.17
C THR A 12 23.38 -10.89 -50.51
N ALA A 13 22.58 -11.37 -49.57
CA ALA A 13 21.25 -11.93 -49.85
C ALA A 13 20.39 -11.85 -48.58
N ALA A 14 19.37 -11.00 -48.63
CA ALA A 14 18.32 -10.92 -47.64
C ALA A 14 17.40 -12.14 -47.78
N ALA A 15 17.18 -12.88 -46.69
CA ALA A 15 16.07 -13.81 -46.57
C ALA A 15 15.29 -13.43 -45.31
N ALA A 16 14.19 -12.72 -45.52
CA ALA A 16 13.22 -12.37 -44.50
C ALA A 16 12.47 -13.64 -44.07
N TRP A 17 12.50 -13.94 -42.77
CA TRP A 17 11.57 -14.87 -42.14
C TRP A 17 10.48 -14.07 -41.41
N PRO A 18 9.20 -14.50 -41.49
CA PRO A 18 8.10 -13.73 -40.98
C PRO A 18 8.16 -13.68 -39.45
N ARG A 19 8.27 -12.46 -38.91
CA ARG A 19 7.93 -12.17 -37.52
C ARG A 19 6.44 -12.48 -37.33
N ARG A 20 6.13 -13.62 -36.72
CA ARG A 20 4.78 -13.83 -36.15
C ARG A 20 4.58 -12.78 -35.07
N ALA A 21 3.62 -11.90 -35.33
CA ALA A 21 3.12 -10.93 -34.38
C ALA A 21 2.49 -11.65 -33.18
N TYR A 22 3.24 -11.75 -32.09
CA TYR A 22 2.67 -11.76 -30.75
C TYR A 22 2.96 -10.37 -30.15
N ALA A 23 2.24 -9.38 -30.66
CA ALA A 23 2.20 -8.05 -30.09
C ALA A 23 0.74 -7.70 -29.84
N GLN A 24 0.51 -7.04 -28.70
CA GLN A 24 -0.72 -6.35 -28.32
C GLN A 24 -1.84 -7.23 -27.73
N GLN A 25 -1.64 -7.70 -26.49
CA GLN A 25 -2.77 -7.84 -25.55
C GLN A 25 -2.35 -7.88 -24.07
N GLY A 26 -1.10 -8.23 -23.73
CA GLY A 26 -0.63 -8.26 -22.33
C GLY A 26 -0.02 -6.96 -21.77
N GLY A 27 0.23 -5.95 -22.60
CA GLY A 27 0.95 -4.72 -22.21
C GLY A 27 0.06 -3.50 -21.95
N GLN A 28 -1.25 -3.59 -22.21
CA GLN A 28 -2.18 -2.46 -22.05
C GLN A 28 -2.95 -2.49 -20.71
N GLN A 29 -2.85 -3.58 -19.94
CA GLN A 29 -3.56 -3.70 -18.65
C GLN A 29 -2.78 -3.11 -17.47
N ALA A 30 -1.44 -3.04 -17.52
CA ALA A 30 -0.60 -2.48 -16.45
C ALA A 30 -0.21 -0.99 -16.63
N ALA A 31 -0.77 -0.33 -17.65
CA ALA A 31 -0.50 1.08 -17.97
C ALA A 31 -1.77 1.93 -18.11
N GLN A 32 -2.90 1.46 -17.57
CA GLN A 32 -3.94 2.40 -17.16
C GLN A 32 -3.39 3.16 -15.96
N GLN A 33 -2.70 4.26 -16.26
CA GLN A 33 -2.65 5.44 -15.42
C GLN A 33 -3.93 5.46 -14.59
N GLN A 34 -3.78 5.51 -13.27
CA GLN A 34 -4.84 5.96 -12.37
C GLN A 34 -5.44 7.20 -13.01
N LYS A 35 -6.52 7.03 -13.79
CA LYS A 35 -7.44 8.11 -14.08
C LYS A 35 -7.81 8.57 -12.70
N ALA A 36 -7.38 9.78 -12.34
CA ALA A 36 -7.67 10.35 -11.05
C ALA A 36 -9.17 10.15 -10.85
N ALA A 37 -9.55 9.26 -9.93
CA ALA A 37 -10.87 9.30 -9.35
C ALA A 37 -11.09 10.77 -8.96
N PRO A 38 -12.28 11.36 -9.19
CA PRO A 38 -12.54 12.75 -8.81
C PRO A 38 -11.98 12.92 -7.40
N GLY A 39 -10.94 13.76 -7.29
CA GLY A 39 -10.12 13.81 -6.09
C GLY A 39 -11.03 13.97 -4.89
N ASN A 40 -10.74 13.25 -3.79
CA ASN A 40 -11.48 13.48 -2.57
C ASN A 40 -11.53 15.00 -2.31
N PRO A 41 -12.70 15.55 -1.95
CA PRO A 41 -12.86 16.98 -1.82
C PRO A 41 -11.80 17.52 -0.84
N VAL A 42 -11.21 18.67 -1.19
CA VAL A 42 -10.27 19.37 -0.31
C VAL A 42 -10.96 19.59 1.04
N PRO A 43 -10.29 19.30 2.18
CA PRO A 43 -10.87 19.52 3.50
C PRO A 43 -11.38 20.96 3.66
N ARG A 44 -12.62 21.12 4.14
CA ARG A 44 -13.19 22.44 4.44
C ARG A 44 -12.74 22.88 5.84
N LEU A 45 -11.60 23.58 5.91
CA LEU A 45 -11.00 24.01 7.18
C LEU A 45 -11.91 24.94 7.99
N ASP A 46 -12.67 25.80 7.31
CA ASP A 46 -13.69 26.66 7.92
C ASP A 46 -14.79 25.84 8.62
N TRP A 47 -15.21 24.73 8.01
CA TRP A 47 -16.17 23.81 8.59
C TRP A 47 -15.59 23.07 9.81
N LEU A 48 -14.35 22.56 9.71
CA LEU A 48 -13.66 21.88 10.82
C LEU A 48 -13.47 22.82 12.03
N ALA A 49 -13.24 24.11 11.79
CA ALA A 49 -13.05 25.09 12.85
C ALA A 49 -14.34 25.50 13.59
N ARG A 50 -15.53 25.07 13.13
CA ARG A 50 -16.83 25.47 13.72
C ARG A 50 -17.06 24.96 15.13
N HIS A 51 -16.41 23.85 15.50
CA HIS A 51 -16.58 23.24 16.81
C HIS A 51 -15.23 22.88 17.40
N LYS A 52 -15.05 23.18 18.69
CA LYS A 52 -13.88 22.79 19.47
C LYS A 52 -14.36 22.16 20.76
N GLU A 53 -13.95 20.92 20.98
CA GLU A 53 -14.25 20.19 22.20
C GLU A 53 -13.05 20.25 23.15
N PRO A 54 -13.29 20.22 24.48
CA PRO A 54 -12.20 20.09 25.44
C PRO A 54 -11.45 18.78 25.25
N ILE A 55 -10.12 18.84 25.31
CA ILE A 55 -9.27 17.65 25.27
C ILE A 55 -9.37 16.93 26.61
N LEU A 56 -9.87 15.71 26.56
CA LEU A 56 -9.94 14.82 27.72
C LEU A 56 -8.60 14.11 27.89
N GLU A 57 -8.17 13.96 29.15
CA GLU A 57 -6.94 13.26 29.54
C GLU A 57 -5.71 13.65 28.70
N PRO A 58 -5.33 14.95 28.63
CA PRO A 58 -4.26 15.42 27.76
C PRO A 58 -2.89 14.82 28.06
N GLY A 59 -2.70 14.17 29.22
CA GLY A 59 -1.48 13.45 29.58
C GLY A 59 -1.44 11.99 29.10
N LEU A 60 -2.58 11.37 28.76
CA LEU A 60 -2.66 9.96 28.39
C LEU A 60 -1.84 9.71 27.11
N PRO A 61 -0.77 8.90 27.16
CA PRO A 61 0.01 8.60 25.96
C PRO A 61 -0.82 7.77 24.98
N ILE A 62 -0.92 8.25 23.75
CA ILE A 62 -1.70 7.62 22.68
C ILE A 62 -0.77 7.24 21.54
N ILE A 63 -0.97 6.04 21.00
CA ILE A 63 -0.46 5.66 19.69
C ILE A 63 -1.62 5.81 18.72
N ASP A 64 -1.45 6.64 17.69
CA ASP A 64 -2.37 6.65 16.56
C ASP A 64 -2.07 5.43 15.67
N PRO A 65 -2.94 4.41 15.63
CA PRO A 65 -2.64 3.16 14.97
C PRO A 65 -2.84 3.22 13.45
N HIS A 66 -3.35 4.33 12.90
CA HIS A 66 -3.71 4.37 11.48
C HIS A 66 -3.75 5.81 10.96
N HIS A 67 -2.66 6.23 10.32
CA HIS A 67 -2.65 7.42 9.48
C HIS A 67 -2.08 7.11 8.10
N HIS A 68 -2.23 8.07 7.20
CA HIS A 68 -1.70 8.03 5.85
C HIS A 68 -0.90 9.30 5.58
N LEU A 69 0.01 9.23 4.62
CA LEU A 69 0.72 10.38 4.06
C LEU A 69 0.70 10.25 2.55
N TRP A 70 0.42 11.35 1.85
CA TRP A 70 0.38 11.35 0.39
C TRP A 70 0.67 12.70 -0.23
N GLN A 71 1.17 12.65 -1.46
CA GLN A 71 1.26 13.79 -2.37
C GLN A 71 0.60 13.42 -3.70
N ARG A 72 -0.54 14.06 -4.01
CA ARG A 72 -1.30 13.90 -5.25
C ARG A 72 -1.67 15.29 -5.81
N PRO A 73 -1.94 15.45 -7.12
CA PRO A 73 -2.39 16.73 -7.66
C PRO A 73 -3.65 17.24 -6.93
N GLY A 74 -3.55 18.41 -6.30
CA GLY A 74 -4.66 19.01 -5.54
C GLY A 74 -5.02 18.33 -4.22
N TRP A 75 -4.30 17.27 -3.81
CA TRP A 75 -4.57 16.55 -2.56
C TRP A 75 -3.26 16.12 -1.89
N ARG A 76 -2.85 16.88 -0.89
CA ARG A 76 -1.63 16.69 -0.12
C ARG A 76 -1.97 16.50 1.35
N TYR A 77 -1.27 15.58 1.99
CA TYR A 77 -1.23 15.45 3.44
C TYR A 77 0.12 14.80 3.81
N LEU A 78 1.09 15.60 4.22
CA LEU A 78 2.44 15.15 4.57
C LEU A 78 2.75 15.44 6.05
N LEU A 79 4.03 15.32 6.43
CA LEU A 79 4.49 15.40 7.82
C LEU A 79 4.01 16.67 8.54
N GLU A 80 4.09 17.84 7.90
CA GLU A 80 3.68 19.09 8.54
C GLU A 80 2.18 19.11 8.87
N ASP A 81 1.36 18.55 7.98
CA ASP A 81 -0.08 18.45 8.15
C ASP A 81 -0.41 17.48 9.31
N LEU A 82 0.23 16.31 9.33
CA LEU A 82 0.08 15.34 10.42
C LEU A 82 0.52 15.90 11.78
N LEU A 83 1.64 16.63 11.83
CA LEU A 83 2.13 17.23 13.07
C LEU A 83 1.22 18.37 13.56
N ALA A 84 0.57 19.10 12.66
CA ALA A 84 -0.45 20.07 13.04
C ALA A 84 -1.65 19.39 13.72
N ASP A 85 -2.12 18.27 13.15
CA ASP A 85 -3.26 17.53 13.69
C ASP A 85 -2.92 16.82 15.01
N THR A 86 -1.80 16.09 15.04
CA THR A 86 -1.33 15.38 16.25
C THR A 86 -0.85 16.33 17.36
N GLY A 87 -0.48 17.56 16.99
CA GLY A 87 -0.11 18.65 17.89
C GLY A 87 -1.30 19.46 18.46
N SER A 88 -2.54 19.08 18.15
CA SER A 88 -3.76 19.78 18.59
C SER A 88 -3.96 19.80 20.12
N GLY A 89 -3.27 18.92 20.85
CA GLY A 89 -3.15 18.93 22.32
C GLY A 89 -3.30 17.55 22.97
N HIS A 90 -3.73 16.53 22.24
CA HIS A 90 -3.63 15.14 22.68
C HIS A 90 -2.15 14.71 22.80
N ASN A 91 -1.84 13.80 23.71
CA ASN A 91 -0.47 13.27 23.85
C ASN A 91 -0.21 12.10 22.90
N ILE A 92 -0.20 12.38 21.59
CA ILE A 92 0.19 11.42 20.56
C ILE A 92 1.71 11.21 20.62
N VAL A 93 2.15 10.06 21.13
CA VAL A 93 3.58 9.76 21.32
C VAL A 93 4.18 9.05 20.11
N ALA A 94 3.37 8.31 19.35
CA ALA A 94 3.78 7.61 18.15
C ALA A 94 2.60 7.39 17.20
N THR A 95 2.90 7.15 15.93
CA THR A 95 1.88 6.81 14.92
C THR A 95 2.29 5.58 14.12
N VAL A 96 1.32 4.88 13.52
CA VAL A 96 1.55 3.80 12.56
C VAL A 96 1.09 4.25 11.18
N TYR A 97 1.99 4.18 10.19
CA TYR A 97 1.73 4.52 8.80
C TYR A 97 1.11 3.33 8.07
N MET A 98 0.04 3.60 7.35
CA MET A 98 -0.66 2.63 6.50
C MET A 98 -0.48 3.01 5.03
N GLU A 99 -0.21 2.03 4.16
CA GLU A 99 -0.11 2.22 2.72
C GLU A 99 -1.28 3.07 2.17
N ALA A 100 -0.94 3.96 1.25
CA ALA A 100 -1.86 4.89 0.60
C ALA A 100 -1.58 4.98 -0.90
N SER A 101 -0.83 4.02 -1.47
CA SER A 101 -0.32 4.05 -2.84
C SER A 101 0.44 5.35 -3.18
N SER A 102 1.20 5.91 -2.23
CA SER A 102 2.01 7.11 -2.41
C SER A 102 3.48 6.78 -2.66
N MET A 103 4.16 7.61 -3.45
CA MET A 103 5.61 7.50 -3.70
C MET A 103 6.08 6.11 -4.20
N TYR A 104 5.21 5.37 -4.91
CA TYR A 104 5.63 4.16 -5.62
C TYR A 104 6.76 4.49 -6.60
N ARG A 105 7.72 3.57 -6.73
CA ARG A 105 8.79 3.73 -7.71
C ARG A 105 8.20 3.82 -9.13
N ASP A 106 8.74 4.71 -9.94
CA ASP A 106 8.31 4.94 -11.32
C ASP A 106 8.83 3.90 -12.31
N ARG A 107 9.78 3.05 -11.88
CA ARG A 107 10.47 2.05 -12.70
C ARG A 107 10.73 0.76 -11.92
N GLY A 108 11.11 -0.29 -12.67
CA GLY A 108 11.34 -1.63 -12.16
C GLY A 108 10.11 -2.54 -12.26
N PRO A 109 10.23 -3.80 -11.78
CA PRO A 109 9.12 -4.75 -11.73
C PRO A 109 7.93 -4.16 -10.98
N GLU A 110 6.72 -4.40 -11.48
CA GLU A 110 5.48 -3.80 -10.97
C GLU A 110 5.27 -4.12 -9.49
N GLU A 111 5.47 -5.38 -9.12
CA GLU A 111 5.35 -5.88 -7.75
C GLU A 111 6.37 -5.28 -6.77
N MET A 112 7.44 -4.65 -7.29
CA MET A 112 8.50 -4.01 -6.49
C MET A 112 8.34 -2.49 -6.36
N ARG A 113 7.37 -1.89 -7.05
CA ARG A 113 7.11 -0.45 -6.98
C ARG A 113 6.64 0.03 -5.60
N PRO A 114 5.80 -0.73 -4.85
CA PRO A 114 5.36 -0.34 -3.50
C PRO A 114 6.50 -0.15 -2.49
N VAL A 115 7.68 -0.72 -2.75
CA VAL A 115 8.85 -0.51 -1.88
C VAL A 115 9.22 0.97 -1.76
N GLY A 116 8.97 1.77 -2.81
CA GLY A 116 9.18 3.22 -2.75
C GLY A 116 8.33 3.94 -1.70
N GLU A 117 7.10 3.45 -1.46
CA GLU A 117 6.23 3.99 -0.41
C GLU A 117 6.80 3.76 0.98
N VAL A 118 7.35 2.55 1.22
CA VAL A 118 7.97 2.20 2.50
C VAL A 118 9.27 3.00 2.71
N GLU A 119 10.08 3.20 1.66
CA GLU A 119 11.25 4.08 1.71
C GLU A 119 10.85 5.51 2.10
N PHE A 120 9.79 6.02 1.49
CA PHE A 120 9.23 7.34 1.80
C PHE A 120 8.75 7.43 3.26
N ALA A 121 7.93 6.50 3.72
CA ALA A 121 7.41 6.49 5.09
C ALA A 121 8.54 6.37 6.13
N ASN A 122 9.55 5.54 5.87
CA ASN A 122 10.72 5.42 6.73
C ASN A 122 11.58 6.69 6.73
N GLY A 123 11.67 7.39 5.60
CA GLY A 123 12.29 8.73 5.51
C GLY A 123 11.59 9.76 6.39
N VAL A 124 10.25 9.79 6.37
CA VAL A 124 9.46 10.65 7.27
C VAL A 124 9.69 10.26 8.74
N ALA A 125 9.69 8.96 9.06
CA ALA A 125 9.97 8.48 10.41
C ALA A 125 11.36 8.93 10.90
N ALA A 126 12.36 8.93 10.02
CA ALA A 126 13.72 9.37 10.35
C ALA A 126 13.78 10.87 10.68
N MET A 127 13.01 11.73 10.01
CA MET A 127 12.91 13.15 10.33
C MET A 127 12.48 13.37 11.78
N CYS A 128 11.54 12.58 12.28
CA CYS A 128 11.04 12.65 13.66
C CYS A 128 11.98 11.99 14.69
N GLY A 129 13.00 11.24 14.27
CA GLY A 129 13.86 10.44 15.17
C GLY A 129 14.68 11.28 16.16
N SER A 130 15.16 12.44 15.74
CA SER A 130 15.96 13.34 16.59
C SER A 130 15.13 14.11 17.62
N GLY A 131 13.80 14.20 17.41
CA GLY A 131 12.91 15.06 18.20
C GLY A 131 12.88 16.53 17.76
N VAL A 132 13.63 16.92 16.71
CA VAL A 132 13.58 18.29 16.15
C VAL A 132 12.18 18.65 15.66
N PHE A 133 11.43 17.66 15.16
CA PHE A 133 10.03 17.80 14.72
C PHE A 133 9.00 17.61 15.86
N GLY A 134 9.45 17.68 17.11
CA GLY A 134 8.60 17.49 18.29
C GLY A 134 8.67 16.08 18.89
N LYS A 135 7.81 15.84 19.88
CA LYS A 135 7.83 14.60 20.69
C LYS A 135 7.24 13.38 19.97
N THR A 136 6.36 13.59 19.00
CA THR A 136 5.62 12.53 18.32
C THR A 136 6.53 11.75 17.38
N ARG A 137 6.62 10.43 17.58
CA ARG A 137 7.37 9.51 16.72
C ARG A 137 6.51 9.04 15.56
N VAL A 138 6.50 9.82 14.49
CA VAL A 138 5.71 9.50 13.28
C VAL A 138 6.21 8.21 12.62
N ALA A 139 5.27 7.38 12.18
CA ALA A 139 5.51 6.11 11.47
C ALA A 139 6.45 5.17 12.24
N SER A 140 6.26 5.07 13.55
CA SER A 140 6.98 4.11 14.41
C SER A 140 6.68 2.65 14.05
N GLY A 141 5.52 2.41 13.43
CA GLY A 141 5.22 1.21 12.65
C GLY A 141 4.87 1.59 11.21
N ILE A 142 5.23 0.74 10.26
CA ILE A 142 4.94 0.89 8.83
C ILE A 142 4.26 -0.38 8.35
N VAL A 143 3.06 -0.22 7.78
CA VAL A 143 2.30 -1.25 7.08
C VAL A 143 2.29 -0.89 5.60
N GLY A 144 3.02 -1.66 4.79
CA GLY A 144 3.16 -1.42 3.35
C GLY A 144 2.12 -2.18 2.52
N HIS A 145 2.28 -2.10 1.19
CA HIS A 145 1.48 -2.90 0.25
C HIS A 145 2.33 -3.97 -0.44
N ALA A 146 1.74 -5.14 -0.65
CA ALA A 146 2.24 -6.15 -1.58
C ALA A 146 1.06 -6.90 -2.20
N ASP A 147 1.18 -7.26 -3.49
CA ASP A 147 0.18 -8.10 -4.13
C ASP A 147 0.27 -9.54 -3.59
N LEU A 148 -0.70 -9.91 -2.75
CA LEU A 148 -0.80 -11.23 -2.12
C LEU A 148 -1.33 -12.29 -3.10
N MET A 149 -1.87 -11.89 -4.26
CA MET A 149 -2.27 -12.82 -5.33
C MET A 149 -1.06 -13.46 -6.04
N LEU A 150 0.16 -12.94 -5.78
CA LEU A 150 1.39 -13.63 -6.13
C LEU A 150 1.55 -14.98 -5.39
N GLY A 151 0.79 -15.21 -4.32
CA GLY A 151 0.92 -16.37 -3.46
C GLY A 151 2.30 -16.45 -2.81
N SER A 152 2.86 -17.64 -2.74
CA SER A 152 4.20 -17.84 -2.15
C SER A 152 5.31 -16.99 -2.80
N ARG A 153 5.13 -16.57 -4.06
CA ARG A 153 6.06 -15.69 -4.78
C ARG A 153 6.10 -14.25 -4.25
N VAL A 154 5.26 -13.89 -3.28
CA VAL A 154 5.31 -12.55 -2.65
C VAL A 154 6.54 -12.36 -1.76
N GLU A 155 7.18 -13.44 -1.31
CA GLU A 155 8.28 -13.38 -0.32
C GLU A 155 9.44 -12.44 -0.68
N PRO A 156 9.93 -12.37 -1.94
CA PRO A 156 10.95 -11.41 -2.32
C PRO A 156 10.50 -9.94 -2.17
N VAL A 157 9.22 -9.65 -2.43
CA VAL A 157 8.64 -8.31 -2.24
C VAL A 157 8.59 -7.98 -0.76
N LEU A 158 8.09 -8.90 0.08
CA LEU A 158 8.05 -8.72 1.54
C LEU A 158 9.45 -8.50 2.12
N THR A 159 10.43 -9.26 1.65
CA THR A 159 11.84 -9.11 2.06
C THR A 159 12.38 -7.73 1.66
N ALA A 160 12.04 -7.23 0.48
CA ALA A 160 12.44 -5.90 0.03
C ALA A 160 11.78 -4.79 0.88
N LEU A 161 10.50 -4.93 1.22
CA LEU A 161 9.78 -4.00 2.09
C LEU A 161 10.36 -3.98 3.51
N MET A 162 10.65 -5.15 4.08
CA MET A 162 11.32 -5.26 5.38
C MET A 162 12.68 -4.54 5.38
N ARG A 163 13.47 -4.68 4.31
CA ARG A 163 14.73 -3.94 4.18
C ARG A 163 14.52 -2.43 4.08
N ALA A 164 13.54 -1.98 3.31
CA ALA A 164 13.23 -0.56 3.13
C ALA A 164 12.73 0.11 4.42
N GLY A 165 11.87 -0.58 5.17
CA GLY A 165 11.30 -0.06 6.43
C GLY A 165 12.13 -0.36 7.68
N GLY A 166 13.13 -1.24 7.58
CA GLY A 166 14.00 -1.62 8.69
C GLY A 166 13.22 -2.17 9.89
N ASP A 167 13.57 -1.70 11.08
CA ASP A 167 12.95 -2.04 12.36
C ASP A 167 11.50 -1.53 12.51
N ARG A 168 11.07 -0.61 11.64
CA ARG A 168 9.72 -0.04 11.65
C ARG A 168 8.74 -0.84 10.80
N PHE A 169 9.18 -1.73 9.91
CA PHE A 169 8.26 -2.48 9.06
C PHE A 169 7.54 -3.58 9.86
N ARG A 170 6.20 -3.55 9.87
CA ARG A 170 5.39 -4.42 10.75
C ARG A 170 4.33 -5.24 10.03
N GLY A 171 3.91 -4.84 8.83
CA GLY A 171 2.77 -5.50 8.19
C GLY A 171 2.56 -5.18 6.73
N ILE A 172 1.55 -5.84 6.18
CA ILE A 172 1.02 -5.58 4.85
C ILE A 172 -0.46 -5.28 4.96
N ARG A 173 -0.90 -4.27 4.21
CA ARG A 173 -2.29 -4.02 3.92
C ARG A 173 -2.58 -4.32 2.45
N HIS A 174 -3.62 -5.12 2.23
CA HIS A 174 -4.15 -5.41 0.90
C HIS A 174 -5.67 -5.33 0.99
N GLY A 175 -6.24 -4.28 0.37
CA GLY A 175 -7.67 -4.05 0.33
C GLY A 175 -8.39 -5.10 -0.52
N VAL A 176 -9.48 -5.65 0.02
CA VAL A 176 -10.29 -6.69 -0.61
C VAL A 176 -11.78 -6.31 -0.64
N SER A 177 -12.10 -5.04 -0.36
CA SER A 177 -13.44 -4.47 -0.42
C SER A 177 -14.12 -4.80 -1.74
N TRP A 178 -15.17 -5.61 -1.67
CA TRP A 178 -15.96 -6.01 -2.82
C TRP A 178 -17.43 -6.12 -2.39
N GLU A 179 -18.32 -5.53 -3.18
CA GLU A 179 -19.77 -5.64 -3.00
C GLU A 179 -20.42 -5.52 -4.38
N ALA A 180 -21.39 -6.37 -4.72
CA ALA A 180 -21.89 -6.50 -6.09
C ALA A 180 -22.48 -5.18 -6.61
N GLU A 181 -23.25 -4.49 -5.78
CA GLU A 181 -23.83 -3.18 -6.09
C GLU A 181 -22.76 -2.08 -6.12
N ALA A 182 -21.81 -2.10 -5.18
CA ALA A 182 -20.75 -1.09 -5.11
C ALA A 182 -19.79 -1.18 -6.30
N VAL A 183 -19.51 -2.39 -6.81
CA VAL A 183 -18.67 -2.59 -8.00
C VAL A 183 -19.30 -1.96 -9.25
N THR A 184 -20.62 -1.88 -9.31
CA THR A 184 -21.32 -1.18 -10.40
C THR A 184 -21.13 0.34 -10.29
N LEU A 185 -21.11 0.89 -9.06
CA LEU A 185 -20.96 2.33 -8.81
C LEU A 185 -19.49 2.80 -8.85
N ARG A 186 -18.56 1.96 -8.38
CA ARG A 186 -17.13 2.21 -8.26
C ARG A 186 -16.35 0.91 -8.52
N PRO A 187 -16.15 0.54 -9.80
CA PRO A 187 -15.45 -0.69 -10.14
C PRO A 187 -13.99 -0.65 -9.67
N ASN A 188 -13.57 -1.69 -8.96
CA ASN A 188 -12.18 -1.91 -8.60
C ASN A 188 -11.70 -3.25 -9.21
N PRO A 189 -10.93 -3.21 -10.32
CA PRO A 189 -10.52 -4.44 -11.01
C PRO A 189 -9.50 -5.27 -10.22
N LEU A 190 -8.95 -4.73 -9.14
CA LEU A 190 -7.97 -5.43 -8.29
C LEU A 190 -8.63 -6.32 -7.22
N THR A 191 -9.95 -6.26 -7.08
CA THR A 191 -10.72 -7.00 -6.07
C THR A 191 -11.83 -7.81 -6.74
N HIS A 192 -12.15 -8.97 -6.19
CA HIS A 192 -13.23 -9.83 -6.68
C HIS A 192 -13.91 -10.58 -5.52
N ALA A 193 -15.12 -11.08 -5.77
CA ALA A 193 -15.87 -11.88 -4.80
C ALA A 193 -15.04 -13.10 -4.34
N GLY A 194 -15.00 -13.35 -3.03
CA GLY A 194 -14.31 -14.50 -2.46
C GLY A 194 -12.79 -14.45 -2.52
N MET A 195 -12.18 -13.29 -2.74
CA MET A 195 -10.73 -13.13 -2.80
C MET A 195 -10.02 -13.64 -1.53
N LEU A 196 -10.62 -13.51 -0.35
CA LEU A 196 -10.07 -14.03 0.91
C LEU A 196 -10.10 -15.56 1.01
N ALA A 197 -10.94 -16.23 0.20
CA ALA A 197 -10.97 -17.68 0.06
C ALA A 197 -10.01 -18.20 -1.03
N ASP A 198 -9.49 -17.32 -1.90
CA ASP A 198 -8.59 -17.70 -2.98
C ASP A 198 -7.31 -18.37 -2.44
N LYS A 199 -6.95 -19.50 -3.05
CA LYS A 199 -5.81 -20.32 -2.60
C LYS A 199 -4.49 -19.55 -2.71
N LYS A 200 -4.27 -18.79 -3.78
CA LYS A 200 -3.05 -17.98 -3.93
C LYS A 200 -3.04 -16.84 -2.93
N PHE A 201 -4.16 -16.17 -2.72
CA PHE A 201 -4.23 -15.11 -1.71
C PHE A 201 -3.85 -15.66 -0.32
N ARG A 202 -4.43 -16.79 0.08
CA ARG A 202 -4.11 -17.46 1.36
C ARG A 202 -2.65 -17.90 1.45
N GLU A 203 -2.05 -18.38 0.36
CA GLU A 203 -0.61 -18.64 0.31
C GLU A 203 0.21 -17.38 0.57
N GLY A 204 -0.18 -16.24 -0.01
CA GLY A 204 0.46 -14.95 0.22
C GLY A 204 0.36 -14.51 1.68
N VAL A 205 -0.85 -14.57 2.27
CA VAL A 205 -1.08 -14.25 3.69
C VAL A 205 -0.28 -15.19 4.61
N ALA A 206 -0.17 -16.48 4.27
CA ALA A 206 0.63 -17.43 5.03
C ALA A 206 2.13 -17.05 5.05
N VAL A 207 2.67 -16.49 3.96
CA VAL A 207 4.04 -15.94 3.96
C VAL A 207 4.15 -14.75 4.90
N VAL A 208 3.16 -13.84 4.91
CA VAL A 208 3.12 -12.69 5.85
C VAL A 208 3.21 -13.19 7.30
N GLY A 209 2.39 -14.18 7.67
CA GLY A 209 2.42 -14.80 9.00
C GLY A 209 3.76 -15.47 9.32
N ARG A 210 4.35 -16.22 8.38
CA ARG A 210 5.65 -16.88 8.56
C ARG A 210 6.80 -15.88 8.77
N LEU A 211 6.74 -14.72 8.14
CA LEU A 211 7.70 -13.63 8.34
C LEU A 211 7.43 -12.79 9.60
N ASN A 212 6.45 -13.20 10.42
CA ASN A 212 6.01 -12.51 11.63
C ASN A 212 5.59 -11.06 11.36
N LEU A 213 4.88 -10.83 10.25
CA LEU A 213 4.25 -9.56 9.90
C LEU A 213 2.74 -9.62 10.19
N SER A 214 2.08 -8.47 10.36
CA SER A 214 0.62 -8.39 10.38
C SER A 214 0.04 -8.34 8.97
N TYR A 215 -1.17 -8.86 8.82
CA TYR A 215 -2.04 -8.60 7.67
C TYR A 215 -3.19 -7.70 8.09
N ASP A 216 -3.23 -6.49 7.53
CA ASP A 216 -4.24 -5.49 7.80
C ASP A 216 -5.29 -5.55 6.67
N VAL A 217 -6.51 -5.95 7.02
CA VAL A 217 -7.59 -6.17 6.06
C VAL A 217 -8.54 -4.97 6.01
N SER A 218 -8.68 -4.38 4.82
CA SER A 218 -9.70 -3.38 4.51
C SER A 218 -10.73 -3.98 3.57
N LEU A 219 -11.98 -4.03 4.02
CA LEU A 219 -13.12 -4.67 3.34
C LEU A 219 -14.42 -3.95 3.66
N TYR A 220 -15.54 -4.46 3.16
CA TYR A 220 -16.88 -4.04 3.56
C TYR A 220 -17.50 -4.97 4.60
N HIS A 221 -18.36 -4.44 5.45
CA HIS A 221 -18.83 -5.18 6.64
C HIS A 221 -19.58 -6.47 6.30
N THR A 222 -20.17 -6.56 5.11
CA THR A 222 -20.81 -7.76 4.55
C THR A 222 -19.83 -8.93 4.37
N GLN A 223 -18.53 -8.65 4.25
CA GLN A 223 -17.45 -9.61 4.07
C GLN A 223 -16.77 -10.02 5.39
N ILE A 224 -17.23 -9.55 6.56
CA ILE A 224 -16.57 -9.88 7.86
C ILE A 224 -16.51 -11.40 8.10
N GLY A 225 -17.49 -12.16 7.63
CA GLY A 225 -17.46 -13.63 7.69
C GLY A 225 -16.24 -14.24 6.98
N GLU A 226 -15.83 -13.68 5.84
CA GLU A 226 -14.65 -14.14 5.11
C GLU A 226 -13.34 -13.93 5.90
N VAL A 227 -13.28 -12.91 6.75
CA VAL A 227 -12.13 -12.67 7.65
C VAL A 227 -12.07 -13.74 8.73
N ALA A 228 -13.22 -14.11 9.31
CA ALA A 228 -13.28 -15.16 10.31
C ALA A 228 -12.80 -16.50 9.73
N ASP A 229 -13.19 -16.81 8.50
CA ASP A 229 -12.73 -18.00 7.78
C ASP A 229 -11.22 -17.94 7.48
N LEU A 230 -10.71 -16.78 7.06
CA LEU A 230 -9.27 -16.58 6.83
C LEU A 230 -8.46 -16.77 8.12
N ALA A 231 -8.89 -16.14 9.22
CA ALA A 231 -8.24 -16.23 10.53
C ALA A 231 -8.25 -17.67 11.05
N SER A 232 -9.35 -18.40 10.86
CA SER A 232 -9.45 -19.81 11.21
C SER A 232 -8.51 -20.69 10.37
N ALA A 233 -8.34 -20.37 9.08
CA ALA A 233 -7.44 -21.09 8.19
C ALA A 233 -5.95 -20.79 8.45
N LEU A 234 -5.62 -19.61 8.98
CA LEU A 234 -4.25 -19.13 9.19
C LEU A 234 -4.04 -18.65 10.64
N PRO A 235 -4.19 -19.54 11.64
CA PRO A 235 -4.25 -19.15 13.06
C PRO A 235 -2.96 -18.52 13.61
N ASN A 236 -1.83 -18.70 12.91
CA ASN A 236 -0.55 -18.12 13.28
C ASN A 236 -0.31 -16.72 12.66
N THR A 237 -1.23 -16.22 11.83
CA THR A 237 -1.11 -14.91 11.21
C THR A 237 -1.85 -13.87 12.04
N ARG A 238 -1.17 -12.78 12.40
CA ARG A 238 -1.81 -11.64 13.06
C ARG A 238 -2.63 -10.88 12.02
N ILE A 239 -3.94 -10.83 12.20
CA ILE A 239 -4.86 -10.14 11.29
C ILE A 239 -5.48 -8.95 12.03
N VAL A 240 -5.44 -7.78 11.39
CA VAL A 240 -6.03 -6.53 11.92
C VAL A 240 -7.20 -6.14 11.02
N LEU A 241 -8.39 -6.03 11.60
CA LEU A 241 -9.60 -5.59 10.89
C LEU A 241 -9.66 -4.06 10.88
N ASN A 242 -9.51 -3.44 9.72
CA ASN A 242 -9.54 -1.98 9.60
C ASN A 242 -10.98 -1.46 9.68
N HIS A 243 -11.12 -0.27 10.26
CA HIS A 243 -12.36 0.54 10.23
C HIS A 243 -13.62 -0.22 10.65
N VAL A 244 -13.49 -1.15 11.60
CA VAL A 244 -14.60 -2.00 12.09
C VAL A 244 -15.31 -2.71 10.93
N GLY A 245 -14.54 -3.14 9.93
CA GLY A 245 -15.02 -3.82 8.75
C GLY A 245 -15.61 -2.90 7.67
N GLY A 246 -15.43 -1.58 7.71
CA GLY A 246 -15.83 -0.70 6.62
C GLY A 246 -17.34 -0.70 6.38
N VAL A 247 -18.09 -0.04 7.26
CA VAL A 247 -19.55 0.11 7.14
C VAL A 247 -19.88 0.78 5.80
N LEU A 248 -20.63 0.07 4.96
CA LEU A 248 -21.13 0.62 3.71
C LEU A 248 -22.24 1.62 4.07
N GLY A 249 -21.99 2.91 3.88
CA GLY A 249 -23.02 3.95 4.00
C GLY A 249 -24.06 3.91 2.87
N LEU A 250 -24.32 2.73 2.30
CA LEU A 250 -25.32 2.46 1.28
C LEU A 250 -26.48 1.75 1.96
N GLY A 251 -27.54 2.51 2.21
CA GLY A 251 -28.75 2.07 2.90
C GLY A 251 -29.58 3.30 3.23
N SER A 252 -30.82 3.34 2.72
CA SER A 252 -31.82 4.38 3.01
C SER A 252 -32.29 4.33 4.45
#